data_AF-A0AA50VJG6-F1
#
_entry.id   AF-A0AA50VJG6-F1
#
_cell.length_a   1.000
_cell.length_b   1.000
_cell.length_c   1.000
_cell.angle_alpha   90.00
_cell.angle_beta   90.00
_cell.angle_gamma   90.00
#
_symmetry.space_group_name_H-M   'P 1'
#
loop_
_entity.id
_entity.type
_entity.pdbx_description
1 polymer ?
#
loop_
_entity_poly.entity_id
_entity_poly.type
_entity_poly.pdbx_seq_one_letter_code
_entity_poly.pdbx_strand_id
1 'polypeptide(L)'
;HDIPLWADRGARLAHMVVEVPRWSNAKMEISLGEPLNPIKQDVKKGALRYVANVFPHHGYIWNYGALPQTWENPRHVDAATQARGDNDPVDVLEIGSRVAVRGDVLAVKLLGALALLDEGETDWKLLAIDARDPAAPELNDPADVE
;
A
#
# COMPACT_ATOMS: atom_id res chain seq x y z
N HIS A 1 7.70 -5.57 11.03
CA HIS A 1 7.57 -6.96 11.56
C HIS A 1 6.63 -7.06 12.76
N ASP A 2 6.58 -6.06 13.63
CA ASP A 2 5.89 -6.16 14.93
C ASP A 2 4.40 -5.74 14.92
N ILE A 3 3.91 -5.14 13.84
CA ILE A 3 2.47 -4.92 13.63
C ILE A 3 1.90 -6.21 13.04
N PRO A 4 0.89 -6.84 13.67
CA PRO A 4 0.31 -8.07 13.14
C PRO A 4 -0.41 -7.81 11.83
N LEU A 5 -0.31 -8.73 10.85
CA LEU A 5 -1.02 -8.59 9.58
C LEU A 5 -2.54 -8.45 9.76
N TRP A 6 -3.13 -9.26 10.65
CA TRP A 6 -4.58 -9.29 10.85
C TRP A 6 -4.97 -8.40 12.03
N ALA A 7 -5.85 -7.45 11.77
CA ALA A 7 -6.56 -6.70 12.81
C ALA A 7 -7.68 -7.57 13.41
N ASP A 8 -8.43 -8.24 12.54
CA ASP A 8 -9.41 -9.26 12.89
C ASP A 8 -9.49 -10.29 11.76
N ARG A 9 -9.02 -11.50 12.02
CA ARG A 9 -9.01 -12.58 11.02
C ARG A 9 -10.42 -13.12 10.73
N GLY A 10 -11.33 -13.08 11.70
CA GLY A 10 -12.72 -13.52 11.53
C GLY A 10 -13.53 -12.57 10.66
N ALA A 11 -13.32 -11.27 10.86
CA ALA A 11 -13.91 -10.21 10.03
C ALA A 11 -13.13 -9.91 8.74
N ARG A 12 -12.04 -10.65 8.47
CA ARG A 12 -11.14 -10.46 7.31
C ARG A 12 -10.59 -9.03 7.19
N LEU A 13 -10.27 -8.41 8.33
CA LEU A 13 -9.66 -7.08 8.40
C LEU A 13 -8.15 -7.19 8.58
N ALA A 14 -7.40 -6.55 7.69
CA ALA A 14 -5.94 -6.48 7.76
C ALA A 14 -5.49 -5.14 8.37
N HIS A 15 -4.33 -5.10 9.00
CA HIS A 15 -3.66 -3.84 9.29
C HIS A 15 -2.97 -3.32 8.03
N MET A 16 -3.12 -2.04 7.76
CA MET A 16 -2.34 -1.31 6.75
C MET A 16 -1.50 -0.26 7.48
N VAL A 17 -0.22 -0.16 7.14
CA VAL A 17 0.65 0.94 7.58
C VAL A 17 0.65 2.01 6.50
N VAL A 18 0.20 3.22 6.82
CA VAL A 18 0.11 4.33 5.86
C VAL A 18 1.48 5.00 5.73
N GLU A 19 2.00 5.08 4.51
CA GLU A 19 3.30 5.72 4.21
C GLU A 19 3.11 7.09 3.56
N VAL A 20 2.21 7.18 2.59
CA VAL A 20 1.96 8.39 1.81
C VAL A 20 0.48 8.78 1.92
N PRO A 21 0.17 9.88 2.63
CA PRO A 21 -1.18 10.46 2.62
C PRO A 21 -1.66 10.82 1.22
N ARG A 22 -2.95 10.63 0.96
CA ARG A 22 -3.58 11.05 -0.31
C ARG A 22 -3.30 12.53 -0.60
N TRP A 23 -3.07 12.82 -1.88
CA TRP A 23 -2.72 14.13 -2.45
C TRP A 23 -1.41 14.72 -1.96
N SER A 24 -0.47 13.88 -1.52
CA SER A 24 0.92 14.27 -1.26
C SER A 24 1.88 13.67 -2.30
N ASN A 25 3.07 14.26 -2.43
CA ASN A 25 4.05 13.90 -3.47
C ASN A 25 5.32 13.23 -2.92
N ALA A 26 5.63 13.42 -1.63
CA ALA A 26 6.85 12.85 -1.05
C ALA A 26 6.76 11.32 -1.11
N LYS A 27 7.70 10.65 -1.80
CA LYS A 27 7.76 9.19 -1.82
C LYS A 27 8.32 8.72 -0.49
N MET A 28 7.49 8.07 0.30
CA MET A 28 7.84 7.60 1.63
C MET A 28 7.66 6.11 1.69
N GLU A 29 8.54 5.44 2.42
CA GLU A 29 8.61 3.99 2.46
C GLU A 29 9.13 3.54 3.82
N ILE A 30 8.64 2.38 4.27
CA ILE A 30 9.20 1.62 5.37
C ILE A 30 10.64 1.23 5.01
N SER A 31 11.60 1.65 5.82
CA SER A 31 13.01 1.31 5.55
C SER A 31 13.32 -0.14 5.92
N LEU A 32 13.67 -0.96 4.93
CA LEU A 32 14.02 -2.37 5.18
C LEU A 32 15.36 -2.57 5.89
N GLY A 33 16.30 -1.64 5.71
CA GLY A 33 17.69 -1.76 6.19
C GLY A 33 17.97 -1.14 7.56
N GLU A 34 17.03 -0.36 8.11
CA GLU A 34 17.21 0.35 9.38
C GLU A 34 16.52 -0.38 10.54
N PRO A 35 17.12 -0.39 11.76
CA PRO A 35 16.49 -0.98 12.93
C PRO A 35 15.09 -0.42 13.18
N LEU A 36 14.14 -1.31 13.47
CA LEU A 36 12.72 -1.00 13.69
C LEU A 36 11.97 -0.44 12.46
N ASN A 37 12.60 -0.44 11.28
CA ASN A 37 11.98 -0.13 9.99
C ASN A 37 11.20 1.20 9.96
N PRO A 38 11.81 2.35 10.30
CA PRO A 38 11.12 3.64 10.27
C PRO A 38 10.66 4.00 8.84
N ILE A 39 9.56 4.75 8.74
CA ILE A 39 9.13 5.35 7.48
C ILE A 39 10.03 6.55 7.18
N LYS A 40 10.69 6.55 6.03
CA LYS A 40 11.58 7.62 5.56
C LYS A 40 11.27 8.00 4.12
N GLN A 41 11.74 9.18 3.71
CA GLN A 41 11.61 9.59 2.32
C GLN A 41 12.68 8.90 1.48
N ASP A 42 12.27 8.36 0.34
CA ASP A 42 13.19 7.79 -0.66
C ASP A 42 14.17 8.88 -1.16
N VAL A 43 15.42 8.49 -1.38
CA VAL A 43 16.49 9.36 -1.89
C VAL A 43 16.98 8.81 -3.21
N LYS A 44 16.68 9.53 -4.30
CA LYS A 44 17.11 9.17 -5.66
C LYS A 44 18.17 10.16 -6.13
N LYS A 45 19.35 9.66 -6.51
CA LYS A 45 20.50 10.47 -6.97
C LYS A 45 20.93 11.56 -5.97
N GLY A 46 20.88 11.25 -4.68
CA GLY A 46 21.29 12.16 -3.60
C GLY A 46 20.28 13.25 -3.24
N ALA A 47 19.09 13.25 -3.85
CA ALA A 47 18.00 14.18 -3.54
C ALA A 47 16.76 13.45 -3.06
N LEU A 48 15.97 14.11 -2.20
CA LEU A 48 14.66 13.63 -1.75
C LEU A 48 13.75 13.41 -2.95
N ARG A 49 13.15 12.22 -3.06
CA ARG A 49 12.29 11.86 -4.18
C ARG A 49 10.86 12.36 -3.95
N TYR A 50 10.31 12.96 -5.00
CA TYR A 50 8.91 13.33 -5.10
C TYR A 50 8.31 12.71 -6.36
N VAL A 51 7.12 12.14 -6.24
CA VAL A 51 6.33 11.70 -7.39
C VAL A 51 5.73 12.92 -8.07
N ALA A 52 5.83 12.98 -9.39
CA ALA A 52 5.30 14.08 -10.18
C ALA A 52 3.77 14.02 -10.26
N ASN A 53 3.15 15.19 -10.44
CA ASN A 53 1.73 15.25 -10.81
C ASN A 53 1.59 14.86 -12.29
N VAL A 54 0.73 13.90 -12.57
CA VAL A 54 0.37 13.50 -13.93
C VAL A 54 -1.11 13.83 -14.12
N PHE A 55 -1.41 14.79 -15.00
CA PHE A 55 -2.78 15.29 -15.18
C PHE A 55 -3.77 14.15 -15.47
N PRO A 56 -4.97 14.13 -14.84
CA PRO A 56 -5.56 15.16 -13.96
C PRO A 56 -5.23 14.99 -12.47
N HIS A 57 -4.29 14.12 -12.12
CA HIS A 57 -4.04 13.70 -10.74
C HIS A 57 -3.07 14.64 -9.99
N HIS A 58 -3.28 14.72 -8.67
CA HIS A 58 -2.41 15.44 -7.75
C HIS A 58 -1.79 14.46 -6.76
N GLY A 59 -0.47 14.25 -6.85
CA GLY A 59 0.26 13.30 -6.02
C GLY A 59 -0.30 11.88 -6.08
N TYR A 60 -0.21 11.17 -4.96
CA TYR A 60 -0.88 9.89 -4.78
C TYR A 60 -2.39 10.11 -4.63
N ILE A 61 -3.21 9.45 -5.45
CA ILE A 61 -4.67 9.66 -5.43
C ILE A 61 -5.41 8.79 -4.40
N TRP A 62 -4.69 7.99 -3.62
CA TRP A 62 -5.17 7.18 -2.50
C TRP A 62 -4.28 7.39 -1.28
N ASN A 63 -4.74 6.98 -0.09
CA ASN A 63 -3.79 6.76 0.99
C ASN A 63 -3.00 5.51 0.61
N TYR A 64 -1.68 5.63 0.58
CA TYR A 64 -0.79 4.58 0.10
C TYR A 64 0.09 4.07 1.23
N GLY A 65 0.38 2.79 1.21
CA GLY A 65 1.31 2.14 2.12
C GLY A 65 1.30 0.64 1.91
N ALA A 66 1.55 -0.13 2.96
CA ALA A 66 1.74 -1.57 2.81
C ALA A 66 1.12 -2.41 3.95
N LEU A 67 0.94 -3.71 3.69
CA LEU A 67 0.57 -4.68 4.70
C LEU A 67 1.81 -5.14 5.49
N PRO A 68 1.82 -5.02 6.83
CA PRO A 68 2.93 -5.52 7.62
C PRO A 68 2.97 -7.06 7.61
N GLN A 69 4.15 -7.64 7.85
CA GLN A 69 4.36 -9.10 7.85
C GLN A 69 4.08 -9.77 6.49
N THR A 70 4.22 -9.01 5.41
CA THR A 70 4.20 -9.52 4.03
C THR A 70 5.55 -9.23 3.37
N TRP A 71 5.83 -9.93 2.27
CA TRP A 71 7.04 -9.74 1.49
C TRP A 71 6.88 -10.32 0.09
N GLU A 72 7.03 -9.48 -0.92
CA GLU A 72 7.14 -9.87 -2.33
C GLU A 72 8.53 -10.47 -2.59
N ASN A 73 8.63 -11.78 -2.45
CA ASN A 73 9.92 -12.47 -2.46
C ASN A 73 10.62 -12.38 -3.84
N PRO A 74 11.80 -11.73 -3.95
CA PRO A 74 12.52 -11.55 -5.21
C PRO A 74 13.13 -12.85 -5.76
N ARG A 75 13.04 -13.93 -5.00
CA ARG A 75 13.49 -15.27 -5.42
C ARG A 75 12.34 -16.13 -5.98
N HIS A 76 11.11 -15.70 -5.80
CA HIS A 76 9.93 -16.36 -6.31
C HIS A 76 9.54 -15.74 -7.66
N VAL A 77 9.11 -16.55 -8.63
CA VAL A 77 8.49 -16.06 -9.86
C VAL A 77 6.99 -16.26 -9.71
N ASP A 78 6.25 -15.16 -9.67
CA ASP A 78 4.80 -15.19 -9.52
C ASP A 78 4.13 -15.70 -10.81
N ALA A 79 3.11 -16.53 -10.66
CA ALA A 79 2.48 -17.21 -11.79
C ALA A 79 1.58 -16.28 -12.63
N ALA A 80 1.01 -15.23 -12.04
CA ALA A 80 0.14 -14.32 -12.76
C ALA A 80 0.93 -13.31 -13.60
N THR A 81 2.08 -12.88 -13.08
CA THR A 81 2.91 -11.83 -13.68
C THR A 81 4.12 -12.38 -14.45
N GLN A 82 4.54 -13.61 -14.18
CA GLN A 82 5.77 -14.23 -14.71
C GLN A 82 7.05 -13.44 -14.38
N ALA A 83 6.99 -12.61 -13.33
CA ALA A 83 8.08 -11.79 -12.83
C ALA A 83 8.45 -12.17 -11.39
N ARG A 84 9.57 -11.62 -10.89
CA ARG A 84 10.00 -11.79 -9.49
C ARG A 84 9.45 -10.66 -8.64
N GLY A 85 9.17 -10.92 -7.37
CA GLY A 85 8.75 -9.87 -6.42
C GLY A 85 9.77 -8.73 -6.30
N ASP A 86 9.28 -7.53 -6.02
CA ASP A 86 10.05 -6.29 -5.88
C ASP A 86 10.85 -6.17 -4.56
N ASN A 87 10.80 -7.21 -3.72
CA ASN A 87 11.48 -7.30 -2.43
C ASN A 87 10.92 -6.40 -1.31
N ASP A 88 9.75 -5.80 -1.49
CA ASP A 88 9.08 -4.96 -0.50
C ASP A 88 7.85 -5.67 0.14
N PRO A 89 7.26 -5.13 1.22
CA PRO A 89 5.95 -5.57 1.70
C PRO A 89 4.86 -5.26 0.67
N VAL A 90 3.81 -6.08 0.63
CA VAL A 90 2.72 -5.94 -0.36
C VAL A 90 2.01 -4.60 -0.19
N ASP A 91 1.88 -3.87 -1.29
CA ASP A 91 1.32 -2.52 -1.32
C ASP A 91 -0.20 -2.48 -1.23
N VAL A 92 -0.71 -1.37 -0.71
CA VAL A 92 -2.13 -1.12 -0.47
C VAL A 92 -2.53 0.28 -0.93
N LEU A 93 -3.61 0.34 -1.71
CA LEU A 93 -4.34 1.54 -2.10
C LEU A 93 -5.61 1.62 -1.25
N GLU A 94 -5.61 2.50 -0.24
CA GLU A 94 -6.77 2.72 0.62
C GLU A 94 -7.62 3.88 0.09
N ILE A 95 -8.88 3.57 -0.22
CA ILE A 95 -9.76 4.41 -1.04
C ILE A 95 -10.79 5.22 -0.23
N GLY A 96 -10.79 5.10 1.09
CA GLY A 96 -11.73 5.78 1.97
C GLY A 96 -11.65 7.31 1.88
N SER A 97 -12.71 7.95 2.31
CA SER A 97 -12.89 9.40 2.26
C SER A 97 -11.88 10.20 3.09
N ARG A 98 -11.34 9.62 4.17
CA ARG A 98 -10.35 10.27 5.05
C ARG A 98 -8.99 10.41 4.35
N VAL A 99 -8.32 11.55 4.49
CA VAL A 99 -6.88 11.66 4.22
C VAL A 99 -6.16 11.21 5.49
N ALA A 100 -5.48 10.05 5.44
CA ALA A 100 -4.80 9.46 6.59
C ALA A 100 -3.49 10.20 6.91
N VAL A 101 -2.95 9.97 8.10
CA VAL A 101 -1.65 10.51 8.50
C VAL A 101 -0.57 9.45 8.29
N ARG A 102 0.62 9.87 7.86
CA ARG A 102 1.77 8.98 7.74
C ARG A 102 2.06 8.29 9.08
N GLY A 103 2.25 6.98 9.03
CA GLY A 103 2.45 6.13 10.21
C GLY A 103 1.15 5.66 10.85
N ASP A 104 -0.03 6.11 10.37
CA ASP A 104 -1.30 5.52 10.81
C ASP A 104 -1.30 4.02 10.53
N VAL A 105 -1.82 3.25 11.49
CA VAL A 105 -2.12 1.83 11.31
C VAL A 105 -3.63 1.68 11.23
N LEU A 106 -4.15 1.41 10.04
CA LEU A 106 -5.58 1.31 9.76
C LEU A 106 -6.01 -0.16 9.77
N ALA A 107 -7.22 -0.44 10.26
CA ALA A 107 -7.87 -1.72 10.01
C ALA A 107 -8.67 -1.60 8.72
N VAL A 108 -8.25 -2.31 7.68
CA VAL A 108 -8.81 -2.18 6.33
C VAL A 108 -9.47 -3.47 5.87
N LYS A 109 -10.56 -3.33 5.11
CA LYS A 109 -11.18 -4.42 4.36
C LYS A 109 -10.54 -4.48 2.97
N LEU A 110 -10.03 -5.66 2.58
CA LEU A 110 -9.48 -5.89 1.26
C LEU A 110 -10.61 -6.16 0.26
N LEU A 111 -10.61 -5.43 -0.85
CA LEU A 111 -11.64 -5.48 -1.88
C LEU A 111 -11.14 -6.24 -3.11
N GLY A 112 -9.89 -6.05 -3.50
CA GLY A 112 -9.32 -6.63 -4.72
C GLY A 112 -7.82 -6.44 -4.83
N ALA A 113 -7.26 -6.72 -6.00
CA ALA A 113 -5.84 -6.53 -6.30
C ALA A 113 -5.62 -6.18 -7.77
N LEU A 114 -4.57 -5.40 -8.03
CA LEU A 114 -4.03 -5.12 -9.35
C LEU A 114 -2.63 -5.74 -9.44
N ALA A 115 -2.39 -6.50 -10.51
CA ALA A 115 -1.08 -7.06 -10.83
C ALA A 115 -0.25 -6.03 -11.61
N LEU A 116 0.48 -5.15 -10.93
CA LEU A 116 1.38 -4.22 -11.60
C LEU A 116 2.71 -4.92 -11.89
N LEU A 117 3.29 -4.63 -13.05
CA LEU A 117 4.69 -4.89 -13.34
C LEU A 117 5.43 -3.55 -13.26
N ASP A 118 6.16 -3.29 -12.17
CA ASP A 118 6.98 -2.09 -12.02
C ASP A 118 8.42 -2.41 -12.43
N GLU A 119 8.91 -1.75 -13.48
CA GLU A 119 10.25 -1.96 -14.06
C GLU A 119 10.62 -3.46 -14.32
N GLY A 120 9.63 -4.34 -14.48
CA GLY A 120 9.81 -5.78 -14.74
C GLY A 120 9.70 -6.68 -13.50
N GLU A 121 9.36 -6.12 -12.34
CA GLU A 121 9.14 -6.83 -11.07
C GLU A 121 7.63 -6.94 -10.77
N THR A 122 7.23 -8.02 -10.10
CA THR A 122 5.88 -8.21 -9.59
C THR A 122 5.66 -7.25 -8.43
N ASP A 123 4.67 -6.37 -8.59
CA ASP A 123 4.34 -5.32 -7.63
C ASP A 123 2.81 -5.32 -7.41
N TRP A 124 2.33 -6.17 -6.50
CA TRP A 124 0.90 -6.29 -6.25
C TRP A 124 0.36 -5.06 -5.52
N LYS A 125 -0.65 -4.39 -6.10
CA LYS A 125 -1.37 -3.30 -5.45
C LYS A 125 -2.73 -3.79 -4.96
N LEU A 126 -2.88 -3.98 -3.65
CA LEU A 126 -4.15 -4.35 -3.05
C LEU A 126 -5.09 -3.14 -2.98
N LEU A 127 -6.35 -3.35 -3.32
CA LEU A 127 -7.40 -2.35 -3.16
C LEU A 127 -8.07 -2.57 -1.80
N ALA A 128 -8.16 -1.52 -0.98
CA ALA A 128 -8.72 -1.61 0.36
C ALA A 128 -9.50 -0.36 0.76
N ILE A 129 -10.31 -0.48 1.82
CA ILE A 129 -10.99 0.65 2.46
C ILE A 129 -10.90 0.53 3.99
N ASP A 130 -10.67 1.64 4.70
CA ASP A 130 -10.75 1.69 6.17
C ASP A 130 -12.12 1.14 6.63
N ALA A 131 -12.12 0.19 7.55
CA ALA A 131 -13.34 -0.42 8.07
C ALA A 131 -14.28 0.58 8.76
N ARG A 132 -13.77 1.77 9.12
CA ARG A 132 -14.53 2.87 9.71
C ARG A 132 -15.05 3.87 8.68
N ASP A 133 -14.70 3.72 7.40
CA ASP A 133 -15.24 4.60 6.37
C ASP A 133 -16.77 4.38 6.23
N PRO A 134 -17.58 5.44 6.09
CA PRO A 134 -19.02 5.30 5.92
C PRO A 134 -19.46 4.42 4.74
N ALA A 135 -18.66 4.35 3.67
CA ALA A 135 -18.94 3.51 2.50
C ALA A 135 -18.49 2.06 2.68
N ALA A 136 -17.67 1.76 3.70
CA ALA A 136 -17.12 0.42 3.89
C ALA A 136 -18.18 -0.69 3.97
N PRO A 137 -19.38 -0.51 4.60
CA PRO A 137 -20.42 -1.55 4.59
C PRO A 137 -20.94 -1.92 3.19
N GLU A 138 -20.89 -0.98 2.25
CA GLU A 138 -21.43 -1.14 0.89
C GLU A 138 -20.42 -1.77 -0.07
N LEU A 139 -19.11 -1.62 0.18
CA LEU A 139 -18.05 -2.14 -0.69
C LEU A 139 -17.54 -3.49 -0.21
N ASN A 140 -17.81 -4.59 -0.91
CA ASN A 140 -17.41 -5.95 -0.47
C ASN A 140 -16.59 -6.71 -1.52
N ASP A 141 -16.67 -6.32 -2.78
CA ASP A 141 -15.86 -6.84 -3.86
C ASP A 141 -15.32 -5.71 -4.76
N PRO A 142 -14.45 -6.00 -5.75
CA PRO A 142 -13.92 -4.96 -6.64
C PRO A 142 -14.98 -4.29 -7.53
N ALA A 143 -16.09 -4.98 -7.83
CA ALA A 143 -17.14 -4.46 -8.70
C ALA A 143 -18.02 -3.43 -7.97
N ASP A 144 -18.15 -3.52 -6.64
CA ASP A 144 -18.85 -2.51 -5.83
C ASP A 144 -18.16 -1.13 -5.86
N VAL A 145 -16.90 -1.07 -6.32
CA VAL A 145 -16.11 0.17 -6.42
C VAL A 145 -16.44 0.97 -7.70
N GLU A 146 -17.07 0.35 -8.71
CA GLU A 146 -17.38 0.95 -10.01
C GLU A 146 -18.69 1.75 -10.04
#